data_AF-A0A1J7BXB1-F1
#
_entry.id   AF-A0A1J7BXB1-F1
#
_cell.length_a   1.000
_cell.length_b   1.000
_cell.length_c   1.000
_cell.angle_alpha   90.00
_cell.angle_beta   90.00
_cell.angle_gamma   90.00
#
_symmetry.space_group_name_H-M   'P 1'
#
loop_
_entity.id
_entity.type
_entity.pdbx_description
1 polymer ?
#
loop_
_entity_poly.entity_id
_entity_poly.type
_entity_poly.pdbx_seq_one_letter_code
_entity_poly.pdbx_strand_id
1 'polypeptide(L)'
;MAAGGSDGQDLEALVGEAVVDAWTDDEQLSGFHAKIEENLALPFTTTVLGVEVTVTGIDLLPGSGIVAHCARGPHRQTIGILDLPLPDPPPAGSEWIAALRRWSP
;
A
#
# COMPACT_ATOMS: atom_id res chain seq x y z
N MET A 1 -17.93 26.40 6.13
CA MET A 1 -16.49 26.28 6.43
C MET A 1 -16.26 24.86 6.89
N ALA A 2 -15.56 24.06 6.08
CA ALA A 2 -15.32 22.65 6.35
C ALA A 2 -14.44 22.50 7.61
N ALA A 3 -14.86 21.61 8.50
CA ALA A 3 -14.04 21.14 9.61
C ALA A 3 -12.84 20.38 9.03
N GLY A 4 -11.64 20.75 9.47
CA GLY A 4 -10.38 20.15 9.03
C GLY A 4 -10.28 18.68 9.41
N GLY A 5 -9.83 17.86 8.46
CA GLY A 5 -9.26 16.55 8.77
C GLY A 5 -7.83 16.72 9.25
N SER A 6 -7.55 16.39 10.51
CA SER A 6 -6.27 15.79 10.87
C SER A 6 -6.34 14.33 10.37
N ASP A 7 -5.29 13.65 9.92
CA ASP A 7 -3.88 13.74 10.26
C ASP A 7 -3.05 13.51 9.00
N GLY A 8 -2.53 14.61 8.43
CA GLY A 8 -1.42 14.53 7.50
C GLY A 8 -0.16 14.26 8.30
N GLN A 9 0.19 12.99 8.53
CA GLN A 9 1.61 12.68 8.59
C GLN A 9 2.20 13.27 7.32
N ASP A 10 3.26 14.06 7.47
CA ASP A 10 3.96 14.61 6.32
C ASP A 10 4.36 13.43 5.44
N LEU A 11 3.77 13.31 4.25
CA LEU A 11 4.06 12.20 3.35
C LEU A 11 5.56 12.17 3.04
N GLU A 12 6.23 13.33 3.04
CA GLU A 12 7.69 13.40 2.90
C GLU A 12 8.43 12.75 4.08
N ALA A 13 7.88 12.83 5.29
CA ALA A 13 8.45 12.15 6.45
C ALA A 13 8.29 10.63 6.34
N LEU A 14 7.12 10.14 5.89
CA LEU A 14 6.90 8.71 5.63
C LEU A 14 7.79 8.21 4.49
N VAL A 15 7.94 8.98 3.41
CA VAL A 15 8.89 8.68 2.33
C VAL A 15 10.31 8.60 2.90
N GLY A 16 10.74 9.61 3.66
CA GLY A 16 12.05 9.65 4.29
C GLY A 16 12.32 8.47 5.22
N GLU A 17 11.32 8.04 5.96
CA GLU A 17 11.40 6.86 6.83
C GLU A 17 11.50 5.55 6.03
N ALA A 18 10.74 5.42 4.94
CA ALA A 18 10.76 4.22 4.11
C ALA A 18 12.07 4.06 3.33
N VAL A 19 12.69 5.16 2.92
CA VAL A 19 13.94 5.16 2.12
C VAL A 19 15.19 5.43 2.94
N VAL A 20 15.08 5.37 4.28
CA VAL A 20 16.23 5.61 5.16
C VAL A 20 17.33 4.60 4.86
N ASP A 21 18.52 5.11 4.59
CA ASP A 21 19.71 4.30 4.26
C ASP A 21 19.57 3.40 3.02
N ALA A 22 18.70 3.80 2.07
CA ALA A 22 18.53 3.11 0.79
C ALA A 22 19.19 3.90 -0.36
N TRP A 23 20.08 3.25 -1.11
CA TRP A 23 20.89 3.88 -2.15
C TRP A 23 20.46 3.56 -3.58
N THR A 24 19.65 2.52 -3.75
CA THR A 24 19.09 2.10 -5.04
C THR A 24 17.56 2.07 -5.01
N ASP A 25 16.93 2.17 -6.17
CA ASP A 25 15.47 2.11 -6.28
C ASP A 25 14.90 0.79 -5.72
N ASP A 26 15.64 -0.32 -5.89
CA ASP A 26 15.25 -1.63 -5.35
C ASP A 26 15.32 -1.67 -3.81
N GLU A 27 16.34 -1.04 -3.21
CA GLU A 27 16.44 -0.89 -1.75
C GLU A 27 15.32 0.01 -1.20
N GLN A 28 15.04 1.12 -1.89
CA GLN A 28 13.96 2.03 -1.51
C GLN A 28 12.59 1.34 -1.59
N LEU A 29 12.35 0.58 -2.66
CA LEU A 29 11.12 -0.20 -2.82
C LEU A 29 11.00 -1.30 -1.77
N SER A 30 12.12 -1.92 -1.37
CA SER A 30 12.14 -2.89 -0.27
C SER A 30 11.82 -2.25 1.07
N GLY A 31 12.28 -1.02 1.31
CA GLY A 31 11.92 -0.24 2.50
C GLY A 31 10.44 0.10 2.56
N PHE A 32 9.84 0.54 1.44
CA PHE A 32 8.39 0.72 1.34
C PHE A 32 7.62 -0.59 1.56
N HIS A 33 8.09 -1.70 1.00
CA HIS A 33 7.47 -3.01 1.21
C HIS A 33 7.39 -3.35 2.71
N ALA A 34 8.51 -3.24 3.43
CA ALA A 34 8.56 -3.51 4.86
C ALA A 34 7.56 -2.63 5.63
N LYS A 35 7.53 -1.32 5.35
CA LYS A 35 6.59 -0.40 6.02
C LYS A 35 5.13 -0.74 5.74
N ILE A 36 4.78 -1.09 4.51
CA ILE A 36 3.42 -1.46 4.15
C ILE A 36 3.04 -2.80 4.79
N GLU A 37 3.91 -3.81 4.73
CA GLU A 37 3.66 -5.14 5.32
C GLU A 37 3.46 -5.06 6.85
N GLU A 38 4.27 -4.25 7.55
CA GLU A 38 4.20 -4.11 9.01
C GLU A 38 2.98 -3.33 9.51
N ASN A 39 2.51 -2.33 8.74
CA ASN A 39 1.54 -1.35 9.23
C ASN A 39 0.15 -1.50 8.60
N LEU A 40 0.03 -2.03 7.38
CA LEU A 40 -1.24 -2.15 6.71
C LEU A 40 -2.11 -3.19 7.43
N ALA A 41 -3.26 -2.74 7.94
CA ALA A 41 -4.20 -3.64 8.59
C ALA A 41 -4.77 -4.63 7.58
N LEU A 42 -4.52 -5.93 7.82
CA LEU A 42 -5.00 -7.05 7.02
C LEU A 42 -5.76 -8.07 7.90
N PRO A 43 -6.72 -8.82 7.33
CA PRO A 43 -7.26 -8.66 5.99
C PRO A 43 -8.27 -7.50 5.91
N PHE A 44 -8.49 -6.96 4.71
CA PHE A 44 -9.61 -6.04 4.43
C PHE A 44 -10.28 -6.37 3.10
N THR A 45 -11.52 -5.92 2.93
CA THR A 45 -12.28 -6.08 1.68
C THR A 45 -12.23 -4.81 0.85
N THR A 46 -12.10 -4.96 -0.46
CA THR A 46 -12.20 -3.87 -1.43
C THR A 46 -12.84 -4.33 -2.74
N THR A 47 -13.16 -3.40 -3.64
CA THR A 47 -13.76 -3.69 -4.94
C THR A 47 -12.76 -3.45 -6.06
N VAL A 48 -12.47 -4.48 -6.84
CA VAL A 48 -11.60 -4.43 -8.02
C VAL A 48 -12.45 -4.66 -9.26
N LEU A 49 -12.52 -3.66 -10.15
CA LEU A 49 -13.33 -3.72 -11.38
C LEU A 49 -14.79 -4.15 -11.15
N GLY A 50 -15.38 -3.71 -10.03
CA GLY A 50 -16.76 -4.06 -9.64
C GLY A 50 -16.93 -5.40 -8.92
N VAL A 51 -15.84 -6.11 -8.62
CA VAL A 51 -15.85 -7.38 -7.89
C VAL A 51 -15.25 -7.21 -6.51
N GLU A 52 -16.00 -7.58 -5.47
CA GLU A 52 -15.49 -7.61 -4.09
C GLU A 52 -14.44 -8.72 -3.93
N VAL A 53 -13.31 -8.36 -3.34
CA VAL A 53 -12.18 -9.24 -3.04
C VAL A 53 -11.69 -8.97 -1.61
N THR A 54 -11.10 -9.97 -0.98
CA THR A 54 -10.37 -9.82 0.28
C THR A 54 -8.88 -9.70 0.01
N VAL A 55 -8.25 -8.63 0.48
CA VAL A 55 -6.80 -8.48 0.50
C VAL A 55 -6.27 -9.20 1.73
N THR A 56 -5.39 -10.18 1.52
CA THR A 56 -4.94 -11.09 2.59
C THR A 56 -3.46 -10.98 2.93
N GLY A 57 -2.67 -10.28 2.12
CA GLY A 57 -1.23 -10.19 2.25
C GLY A 57 -0.64 -9.20 1.25
N ILE A 58 0.56 -8.73 1.55
CA ILE A 58 1.39 -7.89 0.67
C ILE A 58 2.70 -8.66 0.41
N ASP A 59 3.23 -8.59 -0.80
CA ASP A 59 4.54 -9.14 -1.15
C ASP A 59 5.31 -8.19 -2.06
N LEU A 60 6.64 -8.32 -2.09
CA LEU A 60 7.51 -7.72 -3.09
C LEU A 60 7.95 -8.78 -4.10
N LEU A 61 7.52 -8.64 -5.36
CA LEU A 61 7.82 -9.61 -6.42
C LEU A 61 8.81 -9.06 -7.44
N PRO A 62 9.83 -9.85 -7.87
CA PRO A 62 10.75 -9.44 -8.92
C PRO A 62 10.03 -8.98 -10.20
N GLY A 63 10.34 -7.78 -10.67
CA GLY A 63 9.77 -7.20 -11.89
C GLY A 63 8.30 -6.74 -11.81
N SER A 64 7.60 -7.01 -10.69
CA SER A 64 6.21 -6.53 -10.47
C SER A 64 6.10 -5.51 -9.34
N GLY A 65 7.15 -5.34 -8.54
CA GLY A 65 7.16 -4.44 -7.39
C GLY A 65 6.27 -4.95 -6.25
N ILE A 66 5.74 -4.02 -5.46
CA ILE A 66 4.87 -4.33 -4.32
C ILE A 66 3.47 -4.68 -4.82
N VAL A 67 2.97 -5.85 -4.42
CA VAL A 67 1.65 -6.37 -4.82
C VAL A 67 0.81 -6.75 -3.60
N ALA A 68 -0.50 -6.63 -3.76
CA ALA A 68 -1.50 -7.12 -2.83
C ALA A 68 -2.05 -8.48 -3.29
N HIS A 69 -2.09 -9.46 -2.40
CA HIS A 69 -2.75 -10.73 -2.61
C HIS A 69 -4.25 -10.60 -2.40
N CYS A 70 -5.00 -10.73 -3.48
CA CYS A 70 -6.46 -10.65 -3.50
C CYS A 70 -7.06 -12.05 -3.64
N ALA A 71 -8.04 -12.35 -2.79
CA ALA A 71 -8.75 -13.61 -2.75
C ALA A 71 -10.26 -13.42 -2.92
N ARG A 72 -10.88 -14.30 -3.70
CA ARG A 72 -12.35 -14.42 -3.80
C ARG A 72 -12.73 -15.88 -4.01
N GLY A 73 -13.32 -16.52 -2.99
CA GLY A 73 -13.63 -17.95 -3.04
C GLY A 73 -12.38 -18.78 -3.36
N PRO A 74 -12.36 -19.58 -4.45
CA PRO A 74 -11.17 -20.33 -4.87
C PRO A 74 -10.14 -19.49 -5.65
N HIS A 75 -10.50 -18.29 -6.11
CA HIS A 75 -9.63 -17.47 -6.95
C HIS A 75 -8.61 -16.69 -6.11
N ARG A 76 -7.38 -16.61 -6.60
CA ARG A 76 -6.26 -15.84 -6.04
C ARG A 76 -5.59 -15.06 -7.17
N GLN A 77 -5.28 -13.81 -6.92
CA GLN A 77 -4.58 -12.94 -7.88
C GLN A 77 -3.76 -11.90 -7.13
N THR A 78 -2.64 -11.47 -7.71
CA THR A 78 -1.88 -10.31 -7.26
C THR A 78 -2.29 -9.06 -8.04
N ILE A 79 -2.39 -7.94 -7.33
CA ILE A 79 -2.65 -6.61 -7.90
C ILE A 79 -1.53 -5.69 -7.45
N GLY A 80 -0.95 -4.88 -8.33
CA GLY A 80 0.03 -3.88 -7.94
C GLY A 80 -0.53 -2.97 -6.85
N ILE A 81 0.23 -2.70 -5.79
CA ILE A 81 -0.28 -1.98 -4.62
C ILE A 81 -0.79 -0.57 -4.96
N LEU A 82 -0.22 0.06 -5.99
CA LEU A 82 -0.63 1.38 -6.49
C LEU A 82 -1.84 1.31 -7.43
N ASP A 83 -2.23 0.12 -7.90
CA ASP A 83 -3.45 -0.10 -8.69
C ASP A 83 -4.60 -0.64 -7.82
N LEU A 84 -4.34 -0.98 -6.56
CA LEU A 84 -5.32 -1.50 -5.63
C LEU A 84 -6.28 -0.37 -5.17
N PRO A 85 -7.60 -0.48 -5.45
CA PRO A 85 -8.58 0.43 -4.88
C PRO A 85 -8.65 0.20 -3.36
N LEU A 86 -8.63 1.27 -2.57
CA LEU A 86 -8.85 1.20 -1.13
C LEU A 86 -10.34 1.40 -0.81
N PRO A 87 -10.89 0.70 0.21
CA PRO A 87 -12.24 0.96 0.69
C PRO A 87 -12.35 2.34 1.35
N ASP A 88 -13.57 2.81 1.59
CA ASP A 88 -13.85 4.01 2.38
C ASP A 88 -14.65 3.62 3.64
N PRO A 89 -14.09 3.81 4.85
CA PRO A 89 -12.76 4.35 5.14
C PRO A 89 -11.62 3.38 4.77
N PRO A 90 -10.40 3.89 4.50
CA PRO A 90 -9.25 3.05 4.22
C PRO A 90 -8.81 2.26 5.47
N PRO A 91 -8.19 1.07 5.32
CA PRO A 91 -7.61 0.35 6.45
C PRO A 91 -6.47 1.15 7.08
N ALA A 92 -6.26 0.99 8.38
CA ALA A 92 -5.10 1.58 9.05
C ALA A 92 -3.78 1.17 8.36
N GLY A 93 -2.80 2.07 8.30
CA GLY A 93 -1.54 1.85 7.58
C GLY A 93 -1.60 2.19 6.09
N SER A 94 -2.75 2.61 5.55
CA SER A 94 -2.89 3.01 4.13
C SER A 94 -2.06 4.25 3.76
N GLU A 95 -1.66 5.06 4.73
CA GLU A 95 -0.76 6.19 4.57
C GLU A 95 0.59 5.78 3.96
N TRP A 96 1.08 4.55 4.20
CA TRP A 96 2.30 4.04 3.59
C TRP A 96 2.14 3.77 2.09
N ILE A 97 0.94 3.39 1.64
CA ILE A 97 0.60 3.28 0.21
C ILE A 97 0.55 4.68 -0.42
N ALA A 98 0.04 5.68 0.31
CA ALA A 98 0.04 7.07 -0.16
C ALA A 98 1.46 7.64 -0.26
N ALA A 99 2.35 7.33 0.70
CA ALA A 99 3.76 7.70 0.66
C ALA A 99 4.50 7.05 -0.52
N LEU A 100 4.28 5.76 -0.77
CA LEU A 100 4.82 5.08 -1.95
C LEU A 100 4.34 5.75 -3.26
N ARG A 101 3.06 6.11 -3.35
CA ARG A 101 2.51 6.83 -4.50
C ARG A 101 3.14 8.21 -4.68
N ARG A 102 3.54 8.87 -3.59
CA ARG A 102 4.21 10.18 -3.61
C ARG A 102 5.68 10.08 -4.06
N TRP A 103 6.35 9.00 -3.68
CA TRP A 103 7.74 8.71 -4.06
C TRP A 103 7.86 8.23 -5.50
N SER A 104 6.96 7.36 -5.95
CA SER A 104 6.96 6.81 -7.31
C SER A 104 6.50 7.86 -8.34
N PRO A 105 7.22 8.06 -9.45
CA PRO A 105 6.91 9.08 -10.47
C PRO A 105 5.66 8.80 -11.30
#